data_AF-A0A3M1B4P0-F1
#
_entry.id   AF-A0A3M1B4P0-F1
#
_cell.length_a   1.000
_cell.length_b   1.000
_cell.length_c   1.000
_cell.angle_alpha   90.00
_cell.angle_beta   90.00
_cell.angle_gamma   90.00
#
_symmetry.space_group_name_H-M   'P 1'
#
loop_
_entity.id
_entity.type
_entity.pdbx_description
1 polymer ?
#
loop_
_entity_poly.entity_id
_entity_poly.type
_entity_poly.pdbx_seq_one_letter_code
_entity_poly.pdbx_strand_id
1 'polypeptide(L)'
;MAKKREKKTNKNSKKSPAKKSTSKKSTQKKSTQKKSTAKKSTTRKSTQKKSTSRARKTAASKSTKTAPATAKKASKAKTEVASPPLEESIWEKRLNELSQYLFQKHREKTLIVSTFLLCSIGLALYLPYAHERWNREAMLAVQKEVFTASDEADSFVGEDFTEAEKKLERLQTKTYQGSIAEPLLLQARAYRYYQHGTLEDLRKAKALYQKLKENFGDIPTYSLEAEKKLATIEKEIQTLLHPPAPKTMGVLKYAPKGKENLKKKEGAKEKA
;
A
#
# COMPACT_ATOMS: atom_id res chain seq x y z
N MET A 1 -52.93 -23.40 -43.43
CA MET A 1 -52.23 -22.35 -42.65
C MET A 1 -51.08 -21.80 -43.49
N ALA A 2 -51.29 -20.63 -44.10
CA ALA A 2 -50.38 -20.06 -45.11
C ALA A 2 -49.27 -19.23 -44.45
N LYS A 3 -48.01 -19.55 -44.77
CA LYS A 3 -46.80 -18.93 -44.22
C LYS A 3 -46.50 -17.64 -45.00
N LYS A 4 -46.77 -16.49 -44.36
CA LYS A 4 -46.54 -15.15 -44.90
C LYS A 4 -45.03 -14.87 -44.96
N ARG A 5 -44.46 -14.82 -46.17
CA ARG A 5 -43.06 -14.42 -46.41
C ARG A 5 -42.98 -12.89 -46.46
N GLU A 6 -42.34 -12.28 -45.48
CA GLU A 6 -41.99 -10.85 -45.50
C GLU A 6 -40.81 -10.58 -46.45
N LYS A 7 -41.03 -9.61 -47.33
CA LYS A 7 -40.10 -9.18 -48.38
C LYS A 7 -39.25 -8.05 -47.81
N LYS A 8 -37.98 -8.34 -47.49
CA LYS A 8 -36.99 -7.32 -47.08
C LYS A 8 -36.72 -6.38 -48.26
N THR A 9 -37.13 -5.12 -48.14
CA THR A 9 -36.84 -4.05 -49.08
C THR A 9 -35.46 -3.44 -48.76
N ASN A 10 -34.54 -3.60 -49.69
CA ASN A 10 -33.17 -3.08 -49.61
C ASN A 10 -33.22 -1.57 -49.93
N LYS A 11 -33.18 -0.71 -48.90
CA LYS A 11 -33.11 0.75 -49.07
C LYS A 11 -31.69 1.12 -49.50
N ASN A 12 -31.56 1.48 -50.77
CA ASN A 12 -30.35 1.98 -51.41
C ASN A 12 -29.97 3.34 -50.80
N SER A 13 -29.03 3.37 -49.85
CA SER A 13 -28.52 4.61 -49.26
C SER A 13 -27.52 5.27 -50.21
N LYS A 14 -27.91 6.43 -50.77
CA LYS A 14 -27.04 7.34 -51.53
C LYS A 14 -25.78 7.66 -50.71
N LYS A 15 -24.61 7.22 -51.20
CA LYS A 15 -23.30 7.63 -50.69
C LYS A 15 -23.06 9.09 -51.06
N SER A 16 -23.12 9.99 -50.07
CA SER A 16 -22.61 11.35 -50.21
C SER A 16 -21.07 11.33 -50.15
N PRO A 17 -20.36 12.06 -51.04
CA PRO A 17 -18.91 12.12 -51.01
C PRO A 17 -18.43 12.85 -49.75
N ALA A 18 -17.68 12.14 -48.91
CA ALA A 18 -17.05 12.69 -47.72
C ALA A 18 -16.03 13.78 -48.10
N LYS A 19 -16.29 15.02 -47.66
CA LYS A 19 -15.32 16.13 -47.74
C LYS A 19 -14.07 15.73 -46.95
N LYS A 20 -12.95 15.56 -47.64
CA LYS A 20 -11.61 15.42 -47.04
C LYS A 20 -11.25 16.72 -46.31
N SER A 21 -11.49 16.77 -45.00
CA SER A 21 -10.91 17.80 -44.14
C SER A 21 -9.44 17.44 -43.88
N THR A 22 -8.54 18.20 -44.49
CA THR A 22 -7.11 18.17 -44.19
C THR A 22 -6.88 18.63 -42.75
N SER A 23 -6.77 17.66 -41.84
CA SER A 23 -6.37 17.90 -40.45
C SER A 23 -4.96 18.50 -40.44
N LYS A 24 -4.85 19.73 -39.93
CA LYS A 24 -3.57 20.40 -39.69
C LYS A 24 -2.79 19.57 -38.68
N LYS A 25 -1.66 19.03 -39.14
CA LYS A 25 -0.68 18.27 -38.35
C LYS A 25 -0.16 19.18 -37.23
N SER A 26 -0.75 19.08 -36.05
CA SER A 26 -0.27 19.70 -34.82
C SER A 26 1.03 19.02 -34.42
N THR A 27 2.16 19.69 -34.67
CA THR A 27 3.49 19.25 -34.23
C THR A 27 3.54 19.35 -32.70
N GLN A 28 3.20 18.26 -32.04
CA GLN A 28 3.27 18.14 -30.59
C GLN A 28 4.75 18.27 -30.18
N LYS A 29 5.10 19.36 -29.48
CA LYS A 29 6.44 19.59 -28.94
C LYS A 29 6.81 18.39 -28.07
N LYS A 30 7.84 17.64 -28.47
CA LYS A 30 8.47 16.60 -27.65
C LYS A 30 8.97 17.25 -26.35
N SER A 31 8.22 17.06 -25.27
CA SER A 31 8.70 17.28 -23.92
C SER A 31 9.85 16.31 -23.67
N THR A 32 11.07 16.84 -23.58
CA THR A 32 12.26 16.12 -23.12
C THR A 32 12.07 15.81 -21.64
N GLN A 33 11.47 14.65 -21.36
CA GLN A 33 11.37 14.10 -20.02
C GLN A 33 12.80 13.86 -19.51
N LYS A 34 13.24 14.70 -18.57
CA LYS A 34 14.51 14.54 -17.85
C LYS A 34 14.54 13.13 -17.28
N LYS A 35 15.39 12.26 -17.82
CA LYS A 35 15.73 10.96 -17.22
C LYS A 35 16.29 11.24 -15.82
N SER A 36 15.47 11.06 -14.79
CA SER A 36 15.95 10.96 -13.42
C SER A 36 16.80 9.69 -13.35
N THR A 37 18.12 9.86 -13.32
CA THR A 37 19.06 8.80 -12.98
C THR A 37 18.72 8.30 -11.59
N ALA A 38 18.01 7.17 -11.53
CA ALA A 38 17.80 6.43 -10.30
C ALA A 38 19.18 6.10 -9.72
N LYS A 39 19.52 6.72 -8.59
CA LYS A 39 20.71 6.38 -7.80
C LYS A 39 20.64 4.88 -7.51
N LYS A 40 21.50 4.10 -8.14
CA LYS A 40 21.77 2.71 -7.75
C LYS A 40 22.19 2.72 -6.29
N SER A 41 21.28 2.36 -5.38
CA SER A 41 21.62 2.00 -4.02
C SER A 41 22.43 0.71 -4.11
N THR A 42 23.74 0.84 -4.00
CA THR A 42 24.63 -0.29 -3.75
C THR A 42 24.28 -0.85 -2.39
N THR A 43 23.50 -1.93 -2.38
CA THR A 43 23.26 -2.75 -1.19
C THR A 43 24.62 -3.19 -0.65
N ARG A 44 25.02 -2.59 0.49
CA ARG A 44 26.21 -3.01 1.23
C ARG A 44 26.06 -4.50 1.52
N LYS A 45 26.90 -5.32 0.90
CA LYS A 45 27.15 -6.71 1.31
C LYS A 45 27.59 -6.66 2.77
N SER A 46 26.66 -6.97 3.67
CA SER A 46 26.95 -7.30 5.06
C SER A 46 27.77 -8.59 5.02
N THR A 47 29.09 -8.46 5.13
CA THR A 47 29.98 -9.57 5.45
C THR A 47 29.59 -10.09 6.82
N GLN A 48 28.93 -11.25 6.81
CA GLN A 48 28.61 -12.02 7.99
C GLN A 48 29.93 -12.34 8.70
N LYS A 49 30.20 -11.66 9.82
CA LYS A 49 31.32 -11.98 10.69
C LYS A 49 31.14 -13.43 11.13
N LYS A 50 32.00 -14.33 10.64
CA LYS A 50 32.23 -15.64 11.22
C LYS A 50 32.53 -15.43 12.71
N SER A 51 31.55 -15.73 13.56
CA SER A 51 31.74 -15.91 14.98
C SER A 51 32.60 -17.15 15.18
N THR A 52 33.91 -16.95 15.22
CA THR A 52 34.86 -17.93 15.70
C THR A 52 34.43 -18.28 17.12
N SER A 53 33.92 -19.49 17.32
CA SER A 53 33.63 -20.04 18.63
C SER A 53 34.91 -20.03 19.45
N ARG A 54 35.03 -19.05 20.35
CA ARG A 54 36.12 -18.94 21.30
C ARG A 54 35.96 -20.10 22.28
N ALA A 55 36.62 -21.21 21.96
CA ALA A 55 36.84 -22.30 22.88
C ALA A 55 37.41 -21.70 24.17
N ARG A 56 36.59 -21.68 25.23
CA ARG A 56 37.05 -21.44 26.60
C ARG A 56 37.93 -22.62 26.97
N LYS A 57 39.22 -22.55 26.58
CA LYS A 57 40.28 -23.24 27.30
C LYS A 57 40.31 -22.57 28.67
N THR A 58 39.74 -23.26 29.66
CA THR A 58 39.95 -22.96 31.07
C THR A 58 41.45 -22.88 31.31
N ALA A 59 41.92 -21.67 31.57
CA ALA A 59 43.28 -21.40 31.95
C ALA A 59 43.57 -22.21 33.21
N ALA A 60 44.57 -23.09 33.10
CA ALA A 60 45.22 -23.70 34.24
C ALA A 60 45.64 -22.58 35.19
N SER A 61 45.11 -22.64 36.41
CA SER A 61 45.48 -21.78 37.51
C SER A 61 46.98 -21.86 37.72
N LYS A 62 47.59 -20.69 37.51
CA LYS A 62 48.99 -20.36 37.66
C LYS A 62 49.45 -20.74 39.07
N SER A 63 50.34 -21.73 39.14
CA SER A 63 51.13 -22.05 40.32
C SER A 63 51.85 -20.80 40.81
N THR A 64 51.41 -20.30 41.97
CA THR A 64 52.12 -19.23 42.66
C THR A 64 53.24 -19.90 43.43
N LYS A 65 54.45 -19.79 42.88
CA LYS A 65 55.70 -20.11 43.58
C LYS A 65 55.80 -19.20 44.81
N THR A 66 55.74 -19.78 46.00
CA THR A 66 56.29 -19.18 47.22
C THR A 66 57.48 -20.04 47.64
N ALA A 67 58.65 -19.40 47.63
CA ALA A 67 59.94 -19.96 48.02
C ALA A 67 60.04 -20.04 49.57
N PRO A 68 61.10 -20.69 50.11
CA PRO A 68 61.04 -21.47 51.34
C PRO A 68 61.34 -20.64 52.60
N ALA A 69 60.59 -20.89 53.66
CA ALA A 69 60.98 -20.54 55.02
C ALA A 69 61.35 -21.82 55.77
N THR A 70 62.62 -21.89 56.12
CA THR A 70 63.26 -22.85 57.01
C THR A 70 62.62 -22.83 58.40
N ALA A 71 62.07 -23.95 58.86
CA ALA A 71 61.80 -24.16 60.27
C ALA A 71 61.92 -25.64 60.65
N LYS A 72 63.08 -25.94 61.25
CA LYS A 72 63.39 -27.00 62.21
C LYS A 72 62.18 -27.70 62.87
N LYS A 73 62.29 -29.03 62.87
CA LYS A 73 62.28 -29.91 64.07
C LYS A 73 60.96 -30.03 64.84
N ALA A 74 60.27 -31.16 64.63
CA ALA A 74 59.99 -32.13 65.70
C ALA A 74 59.27 -33.35 65.09
N SER A 75 59.97 -34.48 65.08
CA SER A 75 59.43 -35.81 64.88
C SER A 75 58.36 -36.09 65.94
N LYS A 76 57.09 -36.16 65.52
CA LYS A 76 56.05 -36.85 66.27
C LYS A 76 55.52 -37.94 65.37
N ALA A 77 55.96 -39.16 65.64
CA ALA A 77 55.46 -40.38 65.02
C ALA A 77 53.94 -40.40 65.18
N LYS A 78 53.24 -40.04 64.11
CA LYS A 78 51.80 -40.19 63.99
C LYS A 78 51.59 -41.52 63.31
N THR A 79 51.20 -42.51 64.10
CA THR A 79 50.74 -43.82 63.66
C THR A 79 49.78 -43.65 62.49
N GLU A 80 50.29 -43.95 61.31
CA GLU A 80 49.54 -44.06 60.07
C GLU A 80 48.68 -45.31 60.19
N VAL A 81 47.51 -45.13 60.80
CA VAL A 81 46.42 -46.10 60.65
C VAL A 81 46.05 -46.02 59.18
N ALA A 82 46.48 -47.02 58.42
CA ALA A 82 46.10 -47.24 57.05
C ALA A 82 44.57 -47.36 56.97
N SER A 83 43.91 -46.22 56.80
CA SER A 83 42.49 -46.18 56.45
C SER A 83 42.34 -46.82 55.06
N PRO A 84 41.39 -47.75 54.89
CA PRO A 84 41.23 -48.49 53.65
C PRO A 84 40.95 -47.52 52.49
N PRO A 85 41.79 -47.50 51.43
CA PRO A 85 41.72 -46.49 50.38
C PRO A 85 40.75 -46.88 49.25
N LEU A 86 39.52 -47.29 49.55
CA LEU A 86 38.75 -48.05 48.55
C LEU A 86 37.25 -47.77 48.39
N GLU A 87 36.60 -46.98 49.25
CA GLU A 87 35.16 -46.72 49.07
C GLU A 87 34.81 -45.29 48.61
N GLU A 88 35.55 -44.27 49.04
CA GLU A 88 35.23 -42.87 48.70
C GLU A 88 35.36 -42.58 47.18
N SER A 89 36.34 -43.19 46.50
CA SER A 89 36.58 -42.99 45.07
C SER A 89 35.47 -43.57 44.17
N ILE A 90 34.80 -44.63 44.63
CA ILE A 90 33.69 -45.26 43.89
C ILE A 90 32.44 -44.38 43.95
N TRP A 91 32.18 -43.77 45.11
CA TRP A 91 31.05 -42.86 45.30
C TRP A 91 31.22 -41.57 44.51
N GLU A 92 32.42 -40.99 44.49
CA GLU A 92 32.73 -39.80 43.67
C GLU A 92 32.53 -40.06 42.18
N LYS A 93 32.97 -41.23 41.69
CA LYS A 93 32.78 -41.60 40.28
C LYS A 93 31.30 -41.74 39.93
N ARG A 94 30.51 -42.41 40.77
CA ARG A 94 29.05 -42.54 40.58
C ARG A 94 28.33 -41.20 40.63
N LEU A 95 28.71 -40.31 41.57
CA LEU A 95 28.15 -38.96 41.67
C LEU A 95 28.45 -38.14 40.40
N ASN A 96 29.68 -38.24 39.88
CA ASN A 96 30.07 -37.52 38.68
C ASN A 96 29.30 -38.04 37.44
N GLU A 97 29.13 -39.36 37.29
CA GLU A 97 28.33 -39.98 36.23
C GLU A 97 26.84 -39.57 36.29
N LEU A 98 26.24 -39.58 37.48
CA LEU A 98 24.86 -39.11 37.69
C LEU A 98 24.69 -37.63 37.36
N SER A 99 25.66 -36.80 37.74
CA SER A 99 25.63 -35.36 37.45
C SER A 99 25.68 -35.08 35.95
N GLN A 100 26.54 -35.79 35.20
CA GLN A 100 26.66 -35.69 33.75
C GLN A 100 25.35 -36.13 33.07
N TYR A 101 24.77 -37.25 33.52
CA TYR A 101 23.50 -37.75 32.97
C TYR A 101 22.35 -36.76 33.20
N LEU A 102 22.21 -36.21 34.42
CA LEU A 102 21.19 -35.21 34.72
C LEU A 102 21.39 -33.92 33.92
N PHE A 103 22.63 -33.47 33.77
CA PHE A 103 22.96 -32.30 32.96
C PHE A 103 22.63 -32.52 31.48
N GLN A 104 22.94 -33.69 30.94
CA GLN A 104 22.64 -34.04 29.55
C GLN A 104 21.13 -34.13 29.30
N LYS A 105 20.39 -34.78 30.20
CA LYS A 105 18.92 -34.89 30.12
C LYS A 105 18.24 -33.53 30.26
N HIS A 106 18.74 -32.65 31.12
CA HIS A 106 18.24 -31.28 31.23
C HIS A 106 18.56 -30.48 29.96
N ARG A 107 19.78 -30.60 29.42
CA ARG A 107 20.20 -29.93 28.19
C ARG A 107 19.33 -30.31 27.00
N GLU A 108 18.99 -31.58 26.83
CA GLU A 108 18.11 -32.05 25.74
C GLU A 108 16.71 -31.45 25.87
N LYS A 109 16.12 -31.47 27.07
CA LYS A 109 14.81 -30.86 27.32
C LYS A 109 14.83 -29.35 27.08
N THR A 110 15.85 -28.64 27.56
CA THR A 110 16.02 -27.20 27.33
C THR A 110 16.16 -26.89 25.84
N LEU A 111 16.91 -27.70 25.10
CA LEU A 111 17.09 -27.51 23.66
C LEU A 111 15.76 -27.66 22.92
N ILE A 112 15.00 -28.73 23.20
CA ILE A 112 13.67 -28.95 22.62
C ILE A 112 12.74 -27.77 22.90
N VAL A 113 12.60 -27.36 24.17
CA VAL A 113 11.73 -26.23 24.55
C VAL A 113 12.17 -24.93 23.89
N SER A 114 13.48 -24.65 23.83
CA SER A 114 14.01 -23.44 23.19
C SER A 114 13.73 -23.41 21.68
N THR A 115 13.83 -24.56 20.99
CA THR A 115 13.52 -24.67 19.56
C THR A 115 12.04 -24.44 19.30
N PHE A 116 11.15 -25.02 20.11
CA PHE A 116 9.71 -24.76 20.00
C PHE A 116 9.40 -23.27 20.23
N LEU A 117 9.99 -22.65 21.25
CA LEU A 117 9.80 -21.23 21.53
C LEU A 117 10.26 -20.35 20.37
N LEU A 118 11.43 -20.62 19.79
CA LEU A 118 11.93 -19.89 18.62
C LEU A 118 11.06 -20.10 17.38
N CYS A 119 10.53 -21.31 17.18
CA CYS A 119 9.62 -21.61 16.08
C CYS A 119 8.28 -20.88 16.24
N SER A 120 7.72 -20.85 17.45
CA SER A 120 6.49 -20.11 17.76
C SER A 120 6.68 -18.60 17.56
N ILE A 121 7.79 -18.02 18.02
CA ILE A 121 8.11 -16.62 17.77
C ILE A 121 8.29 -16.35 16.26
N GLY A 122 8.98 -17.25 15.55
CA GLY A 122 9.15 -17.15 14.10
C GLY A 122 7.80 -17.16 13.35
N LEU A 123 6.88 -18.04 13.71
CA LEU A 123 5.53 -18.09 13.13
C LEU A 123 4.70 -16.85 13.48
N ALA A 124 4.77 -16.38 14.73
CA ALA A 124 4.06 -15.18 15.16
C ALA A 124 4.53 -13.91 14.42
N LEU A 125 5.81 -13.84 14.05
CA LEU A 125 6.36 -12.76 13.23
C LEU A 125 6.11 -12.98 11.72
N TYR A 126 6.09 -14.23 11.26
CA TYR A 126 5.90 -14.56 9.85
C TYR A 126 4.45 -14.38 9.38
N LEU A 127 3.47 -14.76 10.19
CA LEU A 127 2.05 -14.66 9.84
C LEU A 127 1.59 -13.23 9.45
N PRO A 128 1.85 -12.17 10.24
CA PRO A 128 1.48 -10.81 9.85
C PRO A 128 2.23 -10.36 8.59
N TYR A 129 3.50 -10.73 8.44
CA TYR A 129 4.29 -10.40 7.26
C TYR A 129 3.78 -11.09 5.98
N ALA A 130 3.43 -12.38 6.07
CA ALA A 130 2.85 -13.13 4.96
C ALA A 130 1.48 -12.58 4.58
N HIS A 131 0.65 -12.25 5.57
CA HIS A 131 -0.65 -11.62 5.37
C HIS A 131 -0.52 -10.26 4.68
N GLU A 132 0.40 -9.39 5.13
CA GLU A 132 0.70 -8.12 4.46
C GLU A 132 1.16 -8.32 3.01
N ARG A 133 2.02 -9.31 2.76
CA ARG A 133 2.53 -9.57 1.41
C ARG A 133 1.42 -10.06 0.47
N TRP A 134 0.60 -11.00 0.92
CA TRP A 134 -0.53 -11.50 0.14
C TRP A 134 -1.55 -10.39 -0.12
N ASN A 135 -1.81 -9.55 0.88
CA ASN A 135 -2.67 -8.38 0.72
C ASN A 135 -2.08 -7.37 -0.28
N ARG A 136 -0.77 -7.13 -0.27
CA ARG A 136 -0.13 -6.24 -1.26
C ARG A 136 -0.23 -6.80 -2.68
N GLU A 137 0.00 -8.10 -2.87
CA GLU A 137 -0.10 -8.73 -4.19
C GLU A 137 -1.55 -8.72 -4.71
N ALA A 138 -2.53 -9.01 -3.84
CA ALA A 138 -3.95 -8.90 -4.16
C ALA A 138 -4.35 -7.45 -4.49
N MET A 139 -3.90 -6.48 -3.70
CA MET A 139 -4.15 -5.05 -3.94
C MET A 139 -3.54 -4.58 -5.26
N LEU A 140 -2.34 -5.05 -5.60
CA LEU A 140 -1.71 -4.73 -6.88
C LEU A 140 -2.45 -5.38 -8.06
N ALA A 141 -3.00 -6.59 -7.88
CA ALA A 141 -3.83 -7.23 -8.90
C ALA A 141 -5.13 -6.45 -9.12
N VAL A 142 -5.83 -6.09 -8.05
CA VAL A 142 -7.03 -5.23 -8.09
C VAL A 142 -6.70 -3.90 -8.75
N GLN A 143 -5.61 -3.25 -8.33
CA GLN A 143 -5.22 -1.96 -8.85
C GLN A 143 -4.91 -2.06 -10.36
N LYS A 144 -4.22 -3.11 -10.81
CA LYS A 144 -4.01 -3.36 -12.23
C LYS A 144 -5.32 -3.56 -12.96
N GLU A 145 -6.23 -4.41 -12.48
CA GLU A 145 -7.53 -4.63 -13.13
C GLU A 145 -8.37 -3.35 -13.20
N VAL A 146 -8.39 -2.56 -12.12
CA VAL A 146 -9.08 -1.26 -12.06
C VAL A 146 -8.48 -0.27 -13.05
N PHE A 147 -7.14 -0.17 -13.12
CA PHE A 147 -6.47 0.69 -14.10
C PHE A 147 -6.71 0.21 -15.53
N THR A 148 -6.62 -1.10 -15.79
CA THR A 148 -6.84 -1.66 -17.13
C THR A 148 -8.28 -1.40 -17.57
N ALA A 149 -9.25 -1.61 -16.68
CA ALA A 149 -10.64 -1.27 -16.94
C ALA A 149 -10.83 0.25 -17.14
N SER A 150 -9.99 1.09 -16.54
CA SER A 150 -10.05 2.56 -16.68
C SER A 150 -9.50 3.01 -18.02
N ASP A 151 -8.34 2.50 -18.39
CA ASP A 151 -7.72 2.76 -19.69
C ASP A 151 -8.62 2.27 -20.84
N GLU A 152 -9.26 1.09 -20.67
CA GLU A 152 -10.27 0.58 -21.61
C GLU A 152 -11.44 1.57 -21.75
N ALA A 153 -11.96 2.11 -20.65
CA ALA A 153 -13.11 3.02 -20.66
C ALA A 153 -12.78 4.41 -21.24
N ASP A 154 -11.60 4.96 -20.96
CA ASP A 154 -11.18 6.25 -21.51
C ASP A 154 -10.92 6.19 -23.02
N SER A 155 -10.59 4.99 -23.54
CA SER A 155 -10.36 4.77 -24.97
C SER A 155 -11.64 4.68 -25.82
N PHE A 156 -12.81 4.47 -25.19
CA PHE A 156 -14.07 4.19 -25.88
C PHE A 156 -15.13 5.27 -25.57
N VAL A 157 -15.26 6.23 -26.48
CA VAL A 157 -16.29 7.28 -26.38
C VAL A 157 -17.63 6.73 -26.86
N GLY A 158 -18.53 6.33 -25.95
CA GLY A 158 -19.97 6.31 -26.25
C GLY A 158 -20.87 5.31 -25.53
N GLU A 159 -20.50 4.03 -25.41
CA GLU A 159 -21.46 2.99 -24.95
C GLU A 159 -20.94 2.07 -23.82
N ASP A 160 -19.66 2.15 -23.47
CA ASP A 160 -18.99 1.09 -22.69
C ASP A 160 -18.97 1.29 -21.17
N PHE A 161 -19.47 2.43 -20.67
CA PHE A 161 -19.50 2.69 -19.23
C PHE A 161 -20.26 1.60 -18.47
N THR A 162 -21.39 1.16 -19.02
CA THR A 162 -22.22 0.10 -18.42
C THR A 162 -21.51 -1.25 -18.39
N GLU A 163 -20.62 -1.53 -19.35
CA GLU A 163 -19.87 -2.77 -19.41
C GLU A 163 -18.71 -2.76 -18.39
N ALA A 164 -17.99 -1.64 -18.29
CA ALA A 164 -16.97 -1.47 -17.27
C ALA A 164 -17.56 -1.55 -15.84
N GLU A 165 -18.77 -0.99 -15.64
CA GLU A 165 -19.50 -1.10 -14.39
C GLU A 165 -19.87 -2.55 -14.05
N LYS A 166 -20.41 -3.30 -15.02
CA LYS A 166 -20.72 -4.73 -14.86
C LYS A 166 -19.45 -5.54 -14.56
N LYS A 167 -18.31 -5.19 -15.17
CA LYS A 167 -17.01 -5.85 -14.91
C LYS A 167 -16.57 -5.61 -13.46
N LEU A 168 -16.65 -4.36 -12.97
CA LEU A 168 -16.36 -4.03 -11.57
C LEU A 168 -17.32 -4.72 -10.59
N GLU A 169 -18.61 -4.78 -10.90
CA GLU A 169 -19.61 -5.45 -10.06
C GLU A 169 -19.40 -6.97 -9.99
N ARG A 170 -19.01 -7.60 -11.10
CA ARG A 170 -18.59 -9.01 -11.13
C ARG A 170 -17.34 -9.25 -10.28
N LEU A 171 -16.37 -8.33 -10.32
CA LEU A 171 -15.17 -8.42 -9.48
C LEU A 171 -15.52 -8.27 -7.99
N GLN A 172 -16.41 -7.33 -7.65
CA GLN A 172 -16.88 -7.12 -6.28
C GLN A 172 -17.50 -8.39 -5.71
N THR A 173 -18.46 -8.96 -6.45
CA THR A 173 -19.27 -10.10 -5.98
C THR A 173 -18.52 -11.43 -5.97
N LYS A 174 -17.59 -11.67 -6.91
CA LYS A 174 -16.87 -12.94 -6.99
C LYS A 174 -15.62 -13.03 -6.12
N THR A 175 -14.85 -11.95 -6.05
CA THR A 175 -13.44 -12.06 -5.63
C THR A 175 -13.15 -11.29 -4.37
N TYR A 176 -13.85 -10.17 -4.13
CA TYR A 176 -13.43 -9.19 -3.14
C TYR A 176 -14.45 -8.93 -2.03
N GLN A 177 -15.60 -9.58 -2.02
CA GLN A 177 -16.60 -9.43 -0.95
C GLN A 177 -16.00 -9.82 0.41
N GLY A 178 -15.99 -8.89 1.36
CA GLY A 178 -15.38 -9.06 2.69
C GLY A 178 -13.85 -9.01 2.71
N SER A 179 -13.21 -8.72 1.57
CA SER A 179 -11.76 -8.57 1.50
C SER A 179 -11.34 -7.12 1.81
N ILE A 180 -10.06 -6.94 2.17
CA ILE A 180 -9.45 -5.62 2.38
C ILE A 180 -9.43 -4.77 1.08
N ALA A 181 -9.63 -5.39 -0.08
CA ALA A 181 -9.69 -4.70 -1.37
C ALA A 181 -11.08 -4.15 -1.71
N GLU A 182 -12.14 -4.59 -1.02
CA GLU A 182 -13.50 -4.08 -1.22
C GLU A 182 -13.63 -2.55 -1.10
N PRO A 183 -13.06 -1.87 -0.08
CA PRO A 183 -13.14 -0.41 0.02
C PRO A 183 -12.49 0.29 -1.17
N LEU A 184 -11.37 -0.22 -1.69
CA LEU A 184 -10.75 0.36 -2.90
C LEU A 184 -11.66 0.23 -4.12
N LEU A 185 -12.31 -0.92 -4.27
CA LEU A 185 -13.17 -1.18 -5.41
C LEU A 185 -14.44 -0.31 -5.35
N LEU A 186 -15.02 -0.13 -4.15
CA LEU A 186 -16.11 0.81 -3.90
C LEU A 186 -15.68 2.26 -4.18
N GLN A 187 -14.50 2.67 -3.73
CA GLN A 187 -13.95 4.01 -3.98
C GLN A 187 -13.72 4.25 -5.47
N ALA A 188 -13.16 3.28 -6.21
CA ALA A 188 -12.96 3.37 -7.65
C ALA A 188 -14.30 3.47 -8.41
N ARG A 189 -15.29 2.64 -8.05
CA ARG A 189 -16.64 2.70 -8.66
C ARG A 189 -17.31 4.05 -8.38
N ALA A 190 -17.23 4.54 -7.14
CA ALA A 190 -17.79 5.85 -6.76
C ALA A 190 -17.12 7.01 -7.50
N TYR A 191 -15.79 6.97 -7.65
CA TYR A 191 -15.04 7.98 -8.39
C TYR A 191 -15.42 8.04 -9.87
N ARG A 192 -15.68 6.89 -10.50
CA ARG A 192 -16.15 6.87 -11.89
C ARG A 192 -17.51 7.51 -12.08
N TYR A 193 -18.49 7.17 -11.23
CA TYR A 193 -19.79 7.83 -11.28
C TYR A 193 -19.68 9.34 -11.07
N TYR A 194 -18.78 9.76 -10.18
CA TYR A 194 -18.49 11.18 -9.97
C TYR A 194 -17.98 11.86 -11.25
N GLN A 195 -17.09 11.22 -12.02
CA GLN A 195 -16.57 11.77 -13.27
C GLN A 195 -17.63 11.95 -14.38
N HIS A 196 -18.68 11.13 -14.41
CA HIS A 196 -19.76 11.28 -15.39
C HIS A 196 -20.60 12.53 -15.15
N GLY A 197 -20.71 13.00 -13.91
CA GLY A 197 -21.34 14.28 -13.56
C GLY A 197 -22.86 14.37 -13.78
N THR A 198 -23.53 13.29 -14.21
CA THR A 198 -25.00 13.28 -14.30
C THR A 198 -25.61 13.25 -12.89
N LEU A 199 -26.81 13.78 -12.72
CA LEU A 199 -27.47 13.79 -11.40
C LEU A 199 -27.70 12.37 -10.84
N GLU A 200 -28.03 11.41 -11.71
CA GLU A 200 -28.20 10.01 -11.32
C GLU A 200 -26.87 9.37 -10.91
N ASP A 201 -25.80 9.65 -11.64
CA ASP A 201 -24.47 9.13 -11.31
C ASP A 201 -23.94 9.75 -10.02
N LEU A 202 -24.16 11.04 -9.77
CA LEU A 202 -23.81 11.68 -8.50
C LEU A 202 -24.55 11.03 -7.31
N ARG A 203 -25.82 10.65 -7.48
CA ARG A 203 -26.57 9.89 -6.45
C ARG A 203 -25.99 8.50 -6.22
N LYS A 204 -25.62 7.78 -7.28
CA LYS A 204 -24.95 6.47 -7.18
C LYS A 204 -23.58 6.59 -6.51
N ALA A 205 -22.79 7.60 -6.89
CA ALA A 205 -21.51 7.91 -6.27
C ALA A 205 -21.67 8.15 -4.76
N LYS A 206 -22.66 8.97 -4.36
CA LYS A 206 -23.01 9.21 -2.96
C LYS A 206 -23.36 7.91 -2.24
N ALA A 207 -24.23 7.07 -2.80
CA ALA A 207 -24.63 5.80 -2.20
C ALA A 207 -23.44 4.85 -1.98
N LEU A 208 -22.47 4.83 -2.92
CA LEU A 208 -21.27 4.02 -2.78
C LEU A 208 -20.30 4.53 -1.71
N TYR A 209 -20.08 5.85 -1.63
CA TYR A 209 -19.28 6.43 -0.54
C TYR A 209 -19.95 6.24 0.82
N GLN A 210 -21.28 6.27 0.88
CA GLN A 210 -22.01 5.98 2.11
C GLN A 210 -21.85 4.52 2.54
N LYS A 211 -21.98 3.55 1.62
CA LYS A 211 -21.66 2.14 1.90
C LYS A 211 -20.22 1.96 2.37
N LEU A 212 -19.28 2.70 1.78
CA LEU A 212 -17.88 2.66 2.19
C LEU A 212 -17.68 3.19 3.61
N LYS A 213 -18.40 4.24 4.01
CA LYS A 213 -18.39 4.76 5.38
C LYS A 213 -19.05 3.80 6.38
N GLU A 214 -20.18 3.19 6.03
CA GLU A 214 -20.91 2.26 6.88
C GLU A 214 -20.12 0.97 7.12
N ASN A 215 -19.51 0.40 6.06
CA ASN A 215 -18.80 -0.87 6.15
C ASN A 215 -17.35 -0.75 6.64
N PHE A 216 -16.71 0.41 6.44
CA PHE A 216 -15.26 0.58 6.70
C PHE A 216 -14.92 1.84 7.52
N GLY A 217 -15.91 2.39 8.25
CA GLY A 217 -15.74 3.62 9.04
C GLY A 217 -14.62 3.56 10.08
N ASP A 218 -14.28 2.36 10.57
CA ASP A 218 -13.20 2.13 11.53
C ASP A 218 -11.81 2.35 10.93
N ILE A 219 -11.68 2.40 9.60
CA ILE A 219 -10.41 2.63 8.92
C ILE A 219 -10.24 4.13 8.65
N PRO A 220 -9.40 4.83 9.44
CA PRO A 220 -9.37 6.31 9.46
C PRO A 220 -8.97 6.93 8.12
N THR A 221 -8.16 6.23 7.31
CA THR A 221 -7.74 6.71 5.98
C THR A 221 -8.89 6.82 4.99
N TYR A 222 -9.79 5.84 4.97
CA TYR A 222 -10.89 5.81 4.00
C TYR A 222 -12.04 6.72 4.42
N SER A 223 -12.34 6.74 5.72
CA SER A 223 -13.41 7.56 6.28
C SER A 223 -13.23 9.05 5.96
N LEU A 224 -12.04 9.60 6.22
CA LEU A 224 -11.81 11.05 6.10
C LEU A 224 -11.78 11.53 4.64
N GLU A 225 -11.27 10.70 3.71
CA GLU A 225 -11.33 11.01 2.28
C GLU A 225 -12.77 10.89 1.73
N ALA A 226 -13.50 9.85 2.14
CA ALA A 226 -14.88 9.64 1.73
C ALA A 226 -15.80 10.77 2.21
N GLU A 227 -15.63 11.25 3.44
CA GLU A 227 -16.40 12.39 3.97
C GLU A 227 -16.18 13.68 3.18
N LYS A 228 -14.92 13.98 2.84
CA LYS A 228 -14.60 15.15 2.00
C LYS A 228 -15.27 15.04 0.63
N LYS A 229 -15.21 13.86 0.00
CA LYS A 229 -15.84 13.63 -1.32
C LYS A 229 -17.36 13.65 -1.24
N LEU A 230 -17.96 13.09 -0.19
CA LEU A 230 -19.40 13.16 0.07
C LEU A 230 -19.87 14.62 0.18
N ALA A 231 -19.17 15.44 0.97
CA ALA A 231 -19.51 16.85 1.12
C ALA A 231 -19.40 17.62 -0.21
N THR A 232 -18.42 17.30 -1.05
CA THR A 232 -18.30 17.88 -2.40
C THR A 232 -19.45 17.46 -3.30
N ILE A 233 -19.75 16.15 -3.36
CA ILE A 233 -20.86 15.60 -4.16
C ILE A 233 -22.20 16.21 -3.73
N GLU A 234 -22.43 16.37 -2.43
CA GLU A 234 -23.66 16.99 -1.91
C GLU A 234 -23.80 18.46 -2.35
N LYS A 235 -22.71 19.22 -2.32
CA LYS A 235 -22.71 20.60 -2.82
C LYS A 235 -23.00 20.67 -4.32
N GLU A 236 -22.43 19.77 -5.12
CA GLU A 236 -22.70 19.70 -6.55
C GLU A 236 -24.16 19.31 -6.84
N ILE A 237 -24.69 18.30 -6.16
CA ILE A 237 -26.11 17.92 -6.25
C ILE A 237 -27.02 19.09 -5.87
N GLN A 238 -26.71 19.82 -4.79
CA GLN A 238 -27.48 21.00 -4.38
C GLN A 238 -27.42 22.10 -5.45
N THR A 239 -26.26 22.33 -6.05
CA THR A 239 -26.06 23.33 -7.11
C THR A 239 -26.83 22.97 -8.38
N LEU A 240 -26.93 21.68 -8.72
CA LEU A 240 -27.72 21.20 -9.87
C LEU A 240 -29.23 21.26 -9.65
N LEU A 241 -29.68 20.98 -8.42
CA LEU A 241 -31.11 21.06 -8.05
C LEU A 241 -31.60 22.50 -7.90
N HIS A 242 -30.74 23.38 -7.37
CA HIS A 242 -31.02 24.79 -7.14
C HIS A 242 -29.95 25.61 -7.84
N PRO A 243 -30.00 25.73 -9.19
CA PRO A 243 -29.02 26.53 -9.91
C PRO A 243 -29.03 27.94 -9.29
N PRO A 244 -27.86 28.49 -8.92
CA PRO A 244 -27.79 29.82 -8.37
C PRO A 244 -28.50 30.74 -9.35
N ALA A 245 -29.41 31.57 -8.83
CA ALA A 245 -30.12 32.55 -9.65
C ALA A 245 -29.11 33.22 -10.57
N PRO A 246 -29.36 33.27 -11.90
CA PRO A 246 -28.40 33.84 -12.82
C PRO A 246 -28.04 35.18 -12.25
N LYS A 247 -26.75 35.38 -11.89
CA LYS A 247 -26.26 36.67 -11.42
C LYS A 247 -26.75 37.62 -12.48
N THR A 248 -27.78 38.41 -12.15
CA THR A 248 -28.40 39.34 -13.08
C THR A 248 -27.20 40.10 -13.58
N MET A 249 -26.82 39.87 -14.84
CA MET A 249 -25.63 40.48 -15.43
C MET A 249 -25.90 41.94 -15.26
N GLY A 250 -25.34 42.52 -14.19
CA GLY A 250 -25.85 43.75 -13.61
C GLY A 250 -25.81 44.69 -14.77
N VAL A 251 -27.02 45.07 -15.26
CA VAL A 251 -27.20 45.73 -16.55
C VAL A 251 -26.07 46.71 -16.61
N LEU A 252 -25.06 46.38 -17.43
CA LEU A 252 -23.82 47.14 -17.49
C LEU A 252 -24.37 48.49 -17.88
N LYS A 253 -24.47 49.39 -16.89
CA LYS A 253 -24.93 50.74 -17.12
C LYS A 253 -23.85 51.25 -18.04
N TYR A 254 -24.09 51.13 -19.34
CA TYR A 254 -23.31 51.72 -20.39
C TYR A 254 -23.46 53.20 -20.10
N ALA A 255 -22.60 53.72 -19.24
CA ALA A 255 -22.39 55.13 -19.09
C ALA A 255 -21.86 55.55 -20.48
N PRO A 256 -22.63 56.32 -21.27
CA PRO A 256 -22.16 56.75 -22.57
C PRO A 256 -20.96 57.68 -22.36
N LYS A 257 -19.75 57.12 -22.38
CA LYS A 257 -18.51 57.87 -22.46
C LYS A 257 -18.42 58.46 -23.87
N GLY A 258 -18.98 59.65 -24.07
CA GLY A 258 -18.68 60.40 -25.29
C GLY A 258 -19.70 61.45 -25.67
N LYS A 259 -19.73 62.59 -24.95
CA LYS A 259 -20.22 63.87 -25.51
C LYS A 259 -19.50 65.14 -25.03
N GLU A 260 -18.41 65.07 -24.26
CA GLU A 260 -17.85 66.28 -23.63
C GLU A 260 -16.76 67.04 -24.40
N ASN A 261 -16.23 66.53 -25.52
CA ASN A 261 -15.07 67.15 -26.19
C ASN A 261 -15.32 67.82 -27.56
N LEU A 262 -16.58 68.04 -27.96
CA LEU A 262 -16.89 68.60 -29.29
C LEU A 262 -17.13 70.12 -29.35
N LYS A 263 -16.97 70.86 -28.24
CA LYS A 263 -17.30 72.31 -28.19
C LYS A 263 -16.12 73.29 -28.25
N LYS A 264 -14.88 72.86 -28.55
CA LYS A 264 -13.68 73.73 -28.41
C LYS A 264 -12.85 74.01 -29.67
N LYS A 265 -13.38 73.80 -30.89
CA LYS A 265 -12.59 74.00 -32.13
C LYS A 265 -13.15 74.93 -33.22
N GLU A 266 -14.17 75.74 -32.94
CA GLU A 266 -14.70 76.69 -33.95
C GLU A 266 -14.16 78.14 -33.83
N GLY A 267 -13.21 78.44 -32.94
CA GLY A 267 -12.76 79.82 -32.70
C GLY A 267 -11.48 80.31 -33.40
N ALA A 268 -10.89 79.57 -34.35
CA ALA A 268 -9.52 79.86 -34.83
C ALA A 268 -9.38 80.07 -36.35
N LYS A 269 -10.38 80.66 -37.01
CA LYS A 269 -10.28 81.12 -38.41
C LYS A 269 -10.92 82.49 -38.60
N GLU A 270 -10.36 83.51 -37.96
CA GLU A 270 -10.57 84.89 -38.36
C GLU A 270 -9.30 85.66 -37.97
N LYS A 271 -8.61 86.22 -38.96
CA LYS A 271 -7.25 86.86 -38.96
C LYS A 271 -6.13 85.98 -39.54
N ALA A 272 -6.12 85.87 -40.86
CA ALA A 272 -4.94 85.96 -41.71
C ALA A 272 -5.40 86.25 -43.14
#